data_AF-A0A1G0AGF6-F1
#
_entry.id   AF-A0A1G0AGF6-F1
#
_cell.length_a   1.000
_cell.length_b   1.000
_cell.length_c   1.000
_cell.angle_alpha   90.00
_cell.angle_beta   90.00
_cell.angle_gamma   90.00
#
_symmetry.space_group_name_H-M   'P 1'
#
loop_
_entity.id
_entity.type
_entity.pdbx_description
1 polymer ?
#
loop_
_entity_poly.entity_id
_entity_poly.type
_entity_poly.pdbx_seq_one_letter_code
_entity_poly.pdbx_strand_id
1 'polypeptide(L)' 'MPRAKVDNRGRISIPASLRRELGLDDEGELFVEREGAKLILRKVAVEIPTVNSRGGWKKKPVVTASEVLGGP' A
#
# COMPACT_ATOMS: atom_id res chain seq x y z
N MET A 1 -21.21 14.20 4.06
CA MET A 1 -19.87 13.79 3.54
C MET A 1 -18.83 14.07 4.62
N PRO A 2 -18.04 13.08 5.05
CA PRO A 2 -16.94 13.34 5.98
C PRO A 2 -15.94 14.29 5.32
N ARG A 3 -15.58 15.36 6.03
CA ARG A 3 -14.52 16.30 5.60
C ARG A 3 -13.30 16.03 6.48
N ALA A 4 -12.14 15.78 5.87
CA ALA A 4 -10.87 15.70 6.57
C ALA A 4 -10.11 17.03 6.38
N LYS A 5 -9.57 17.58 7.47
CA LYS A 5 -8.71 18.76 7.39
C LYS A 5 -7.31 18.31 6.97
N VAL A 6 -6.70 19.04 6.03
CA VAL A 6 -5.29 18.89 5.70
C VAL A 6 -4.46 19.56 6.79
N ASP A 7 -3.52 18.83 7.37
CA ASP A 7 -2.62 19.39 8.37
C ASP A 7 -1.53 20.27 7.75
N ASN A 8 -0.70 20.91 8.59
CA ASN A 8 0.38 21.78 8.14
C ASN A 8 1.50 21.05 7.38
N ARG A 9 1.48 19.72 7.34
CA ARG A 9 2.43 18.87 6.59
C ARG A 9 1.80 18.32 5.32
N GLY A 10 0.59 18.74 4.96
CA GLY A 10 -0.09 18.26 3.75
C GLY A 10 -0.71 16.87 3.91
N ARG A 11 -0.87 16.36 5.13
CA ARG A 11 -1.42 15.01 5.38
C ARG A 11 -2.91 15.07 5.65
N ILE A 12 -3.60 14.00 5.27
CA ILE A 12 -4.99 13.74 5.66
C ILE A 12 -5.06 12.47 6.50
N SER A 13 -5.89 12.48 7.54
CA SER A 13 -6.16 11.28 8.32
C SER A 13 -7.37 10.56 7.74
N ILE A 14 -7.20 9.31 7.33
CA ILE A 14 -8.32 8.46 6.89
C ILE A 14 -9.12 8.06 8.14
N PRO A 15 -10.45 8.32 8.21
CA PRO A 15 -11.26 7.97 9.37
C PRO A 15 -11.20 6.49 9.72
N ALA A 16 -11.27 6.15 11.01
CA ALA A 16 -11.12 4.78 11.49
C ALA A 16 -12.17 3.80 10.93
N SER A 17 -13.42 4.24 10.73
CA SER A 17 -14.46 3.44 10.08
C SER A 17 -14.07 3.06 8.66
N LEU A 18 -13.62 4.03 7.87
CA LEU A 18 -13.21 3.83 6.48
C LEU A 18 -11.97 2.95 6.37
N ARG A 19 -11.01 3.08 7.29
CA ARG A 19 -9.85 2.16 7.35
C ARG A 19 -10.28 0.71 7.56
N ARG A 20 -11.22 0.45 8.47
CA ARG A 20 -11.75 -0.90 8.71
C ARG A 20 -12.48 -1.46 7.49
N GLU A 21 -13.32 -0.64 6.86
CA GLU A 21 -14.06 -1.03 5.64
C GLU A 21 -13.12 -1.38 4.47
N LEU A 22 -12.03 -0.62 4.30
CA LEU A 22 -11.03 -0.84 3.25
C LEU A 22 -9.93 -1.85 3.65
N GLY A 23 -9.96 -2.37 4.88
CA GLY A 23 -8.91 -3.24 5.41
C GLY A 23 -7.52 -2.60 5.39
N LEU A 24 -7.42 -1.32 5.73
CA LEU A 24 -6.16 -0.59 5.88
C LEU A 24 -5.68 -0.73 7.34
N ASP A 25 -4.82 -1.72 7.55
CA ASP A 25 -4.05 -1.98 8.76
C ASP A 25 -2.82 -1.04 8.86
N ASP A 26 -2.10 -1.10 9.97
CA ASP A 26 -1.02 -0.14 10.28
C ASP A 26 0.18 -0.21 9.30
N GLU A 27 0.26 -1.25 8.48
CA GLU A 27 1.26 -1.44 7.40
C GLU A 27 0.65 -1.34 5.99
N GLY A 28 -0.61 -0.91 5.89
CA GLY A 28 -1.32 -0.84 4.61
C GLY A 28 -0.80 0.27 3.70
N GLU A 29 -0.32 -0.11 2.51
CA GLU A 29 0.08 0.83 1.48
C GLU A 29 -1.06 1.20 0.52
N LEU A 30 -1.04 2.44 0.03
CA LEU A 30 -2.00 2.98 -0.92
C LEU A 30 -1.31 3.59 -2.14
N PHE A 31 -1.79 3.26 -3.34
CA PHE A 31 -1.43 3.95 -4.56
C PHE A 31 -2.09 5.35 -4.63
N VAL A 32 -1.19 6.31 -4.84
CA VAL A 32 -1.29 7.75 -5.15
C VAL A 32 -1.74 8.17 -6.55
N GLU A 33 -3.02 8.22 -6.94
CA GLU A 33 -3.41 8.68 -8.29
C GLU A 33 -4.15 10.02 -8.32
N ARG A 34 -3.94 10.80 -9.39
CA ARG A 34 -4.63 12.07 -9.63
C ARG A 34 -5.51 11.96 -10.87
N GLU A 35 -6.78 12.30 -10.71
CA GLU A 35 -7.75 12.44 -11.80
C GLU A 35 -8.35 13.86 -11.75
N GLY A 36 -7.80 14.77 -12.56
CA GLY A 36 -8.20 16.18 -12.57
C GLY A 36 -7.96 16.87 -11.21
N ALA A 37 -9.07 17.15 -10.50
CA ALA A 37 -9.08 17.76 -9.17
C ALA A 37 -9.28 16.75 -8.02
N LYS A 38 -9.29 15.44 -8.32
CA LYS A 38 -9.47 14.37 -7.35
C LYS A 38 -8.17 13.62 -7.11
N LEU A 39 -8.00 13.16 -5.86
CA LEU A 39 -7.04 12.11 -5.51
C LEU A 39 -7.81 10.80 -5.38
N ILE A 40 -7.33 9.77 -6.06
CA ILE A 40 -7.84 8.40 -5.98
C ILE A 40 -6.81 7.59 -5.20
N LEU A 41 -7.27 6.93 -4.14
CA LEU A 41 -6.45 6.06 -3.30
C LEU A 41 -6.87 4.62 -3.54
N ARG A 42 -5.93 3.77 -3.95
CA ARG A 42 -6.18 2.33 -4.18
C ARG A 42 -5.29 1.49 -3.27
N LYS A 43 -5.85 0.49 -2.60
CA LYS A 43 -5.05 -0.42 -1.76
C LYS A 43 -4.03 -1.17 -2.62
N VAL A 44 -2.78 -1.22 -2.17
CA VAL A 44 -1.76 -2.09 -2.75
C VAL A 44 -2.07 -3.52 -2.29
N ALA A 45 -2.38 -4.42 -3.21
CA ALA A 45 -2.45 -5.83 -2.91
C ALA A 45 -1.02 -6.38 -2.88
N VAL A 46 -0.64 -7.07 -1.81
CA VAL A 46 0.60 -7.84 -1.79
C VAL A 46 0.41 -9.00 -2.76
N GLU A 47 1.06 -8.95 -3.92
CA GLU A 47 1.11 -10.12 -4.81
C GLU A 47 1.81 -11.25 -4.07
N ILE A 48 1.07 -12.32 -3.73
CA ILE A 48 1.67 -13.57 -3.26
C ILE A 48 2.11 -14.30 -4.53
N PRO A 49 3.42 -14.46 -4.81
CA PRO A 49 3.84 -15.22 -5.97
C PRO A 49 3.43 -16.68 -5.76
N THR A 50 2.42 -17.13 -6.50
CA THR A 50 2.06 -18.55 -6.61
C THR A 50 3.22 -19.28 -7.30
N VAL A 51 4.03 -20.00 -6.52
CA VAL A 51 5.03 -20.92 -7.03
C VAL A 51 4.32 -22.25 -7.37
N ASN A 52 4.37 -22.66 -8.63
CA ASN A 52 3.84 -23.95 -9.06
C ASN A 52 4.70 -25.11 -8.51
N SER A 53 4.02 -26.16 -8.04
CA SER A 53 4.58 -27.27 -7.27
C SER A 53 5.45 -28.24 -8.09
N ARG A 54 6.58 -27.82 -8.67
CA ARG A 54 7.49 -28.73 -9.41
C ARG A 54 9.00 -28.50 -9.24
N GLY A 55 9.45 -28.08 -8.06
CA GLY A 55 10.87 -28.27 -7.72
C GLY A 55 11.42 -27.38 -6.63
N GLY A 56 11.46 -27.91 -5.40
CA GLY A 56 12.39 -27.48 -4.36
C GLY A 56 12.05 -26.17 -3.66
N TRP A 57 11.54 -26.27 -2.44
CA TRP A 57 11.35 -25.14 -1.54
C TRP A 57 12.70 -24.53 -1.16
N LYS A 58 13.12 -23.47 -1.84
CA LYS A 58 14.10 -22.52 -1.31
C LYS A 58 13.37 -21.20 -1.08
N LYS A 59 13.16 -20.84 0.19
CA LYS A 59 12.72 -19.49 0.57
C LYS A 59 13.74 -18.51 0.00
N LYS A 60 13.34 -17.68 -0.97
CA LYS A 60 14.10 -16.48 -1.29
C LYS A 60 13.78 -15.42 -0.22
N PRO A 61 14.77 -14.63 0.22
CA PRO A 61 14.51 -13.53 1.14
C PRO A 61 13.50 -12.56 0.51
N VAL A 62 12.59 -12.07 1.35
CA VAL A 62 11.63 -11.03 1.00
C VAL A 62 12.44 -9.83 0.54
N VAL A 63 12.34 -9.47 -0.73
CA VAL A 63 12.98 -8.26 -1.24
C VAL A 63 12.09 -7.10 -0.85
N THR A 64 12.53 -6.30 0.11
CA THR A 64 11.82 -5.09 0.54
C THR A 64 12.03 -3.97 -0.47
N ALA A 65 11.16 -2.95 -0.47
CA ALA A 65 11.27 -1.81 -1.40
C ALA A 65 12.65 -1.10 -1.36
N SER A 66 13.38 -1.23 -0.25
CA SER A 66 14.77 -0.75 -0.10
C SER A 66 15.80 -1.48 -0.97
N GLU A 67 15.53 -2.72 -1.41
CA GLU A 67 16.46 -3.51 -2.22
C GLU A 67 16.23 -3.34 -3.73
N VAL A 68 15.04 -2.93 -4.17
CA VAL A 68 14.70 -2.73 -5.60
C VAL A 68 15.31 -1.45 -6.17
N LEU A 69 15.61 -0.47 -5.33
CA LEU A 69 16.23 0.79 -5.76
C LEU A 69 17.73 0.67 -6.09
N GLY A 70 18.31 -0.53 -6.02
CA GLY A 70 19.68 -0.82 -6.45
C GLY A 70 20.75 -0.14 -5.59
N GLY A 71 21.31 -0.87 -4.63
CA GLY A 71 22.58 -0.48 -3.97
C GLY A 71 23.74 -0.40 -4.99
N PRO A 72 24.89 0.21 -4.65
CA PRO A 72 25.49 0.44 -3.33
C PRO A 72 25.31 1.85 -2.74
#